data_AF-A0A645DXN2-F1
#
_entry.id   AF-A0A645DXN2-F1
#
_cell.length_a   1.000
_cell.length_b   1.000
_cell.length_c   1.000
_cell.angle_alpha   90.00
_cell.angle_beta   90.00
_cell.angle_gamma   90.00
#
_symmetry.space_group_name_H-M   'P 1'
#
loop_
_entity.id
_entity.type
_entity.pdbx_description
1 polymer ?
#
loop_
_entity_poly.entity_id
_entity_poly.type
_entity_poly.pdbx_seq_one_letter_code
_entity_poly.pdbx_strand_id
1 'polypeptide(L)'
;MIRGNISEIKTLALGAGTTKGVDADVADTVNDSTLDSTIDFAKKFSEKMGAVIAITGAIDIVADSKSAYIIRNGHPILSKITGSGCMLTAMIAAYMTANDDNMLEATAAAVCAMGFCGEKAFNRMSAKDGNASFRNYLIDEIFNLDGDKLEAGAKYDIR
;
A
#
# COMPACT_ATOMS: atom_id res chain seq x y z
N MET A 1 -8.14 -5.24 9.27
CA MET A 1 -7.62 -4.29 8.27
C MET A 1 -8.40 -4.46 6.97
N ILE A 2 -8.70 -3.36 6.28
CA ILE A 2 -9.32 -3.35 4.95
C ILE A 2 -8.33 -2.71 3.97
N ARG A 3 -7.94 -3.43 2.92
CA ARG A 3 -7.01 -2.94 1.90
C ARG A 3 -7.64 -2.96 0.52
N GLY A 4 -7.37 -1.92 -0.26
CA GLY A 4 -7.77 -1.82 -1.66
C GLY A 4 -7.10 -0.62 -2.32
N ASN A 5 -7.31 -0.46 -3.62
CA ASN A 5 -7.06 0.83 -4.26
C ASN A 5 -8.15 1.84 -3.82
N ILE A 6 -7.92 3.11 -4.12
CA ILE A 6 -8.84 4.21 -3.76
C ILE A 6 -10.28 3.97 -4.25
N SER A 7 -10.45 3.47 -5.48
CA SER A 7 -11.77 3.22 -6.08
C SER A 7 -12.51 2.09 -5.37
N GLU A 8 -11.81 1.01 -5.01
CA GLU A 8 -12.35 -0.10 -4.21
C GLU A 8 -12.77 0.37 -2.82
N ILE A 9 -11.92 1.14 -2.13
CA ILE A 9 -12.21 1.64 -0.78
C ILE A 9 -13.38 2.65 -0.80
N LYS A 10 -13.43 3.56 -1.78
CA LYS A 10 -14.58 4.47 -1.97
C LYS A 10 -15.87 3.71 -2.23
N THR A 11 -15.83 2.71 -3.11
CA THR A 11 -16.99 1.86 -3.40
C THR A 11 -17.49 1.15 -2.15
N LEU A 12 -16.58 0.62 -1.33
CA LEU A 12 -16.93 -0.04 -0.07
C LEU A 12 -17.50 0.95 0.97
N ALA A 13 -16.94 2.15 1.06
CA ALA A 13 -17.33 3.14 2.05
C ALA A 13 -18.66 3.84 1.73
N LEU A 14 -18.92 4.12 0.44
CA LEU A 14 -20.03 4.94 -0.05
C LEU A 14 -21.12 4.15 -0.78
N GLY A 15 -20.83 2.90 -1.16
CA GLY A 15 -21.70 2.05 -1.96
C GLY A 15 -21.52 2.23 -3.47
N ALA A 16 -21.86 1.19 -4.23
CA ALA A 16 -21.87 1.23 -5.70
C ALA A 16 -23.10 2.02 -6.18
N GLY A 17 -22.98 3.33 -6.39
CA GLY A 17 -24.10 4.11 -6.96
C GLY A 17 -24.11 5.63 -6.77
N THR A 18 -23.19 6.21 -5.97
CA THR A 18 -23.14 7.68 -5.79
C THR A 18 -22.17 8.39 -6.74
N THR A 19 -21.37 7.66 -7.51
CA THR A 19 -20.44 8.22 -8.50
C THR A 19 -21.05 8.16 -9.90
N LYS A 20 -21.34 9.33 -10.48
CA LYS A 20 -21.60 9.44 -11.92
C LYS A 20 -20.39 8.93 -12.68
N GLY A 21 -20.53 7.77 -13.31
CA GLY A 21 -19.75 7.36 -14.47
C GLY A 21 -18.27 7.05 -14.23
N VAL A 22 -17.70 6.41 -15.25
CA VAL A 22 -16.31 5.95 -15.39
C VAL A 22 -15.31 7.14 -15.49
N ASP A 23 -15.73 8.37 -15.17
CA ASP A 23 -14.92 9.59 -15.18
C ASP A 23 -14.06 9.76 -13.90
N ALA A 24 -14.09 8.78 -12.99
CA ALA A 24 -13.41 8.80 -11.70
C ALA A 24 -11.89 8.52 -11.77
N ASP A 25 -11.36 8.01 -12.89
CA ASP A 25 -10.00 7.45 -12.96
C ASP A 25 -8.85 8.47 -12.76
N VAL A 26 -9.06 9.76 -13.05
CA VAL A 26 -7.99 10.78 -12.94
C VAL A 26 -8.12 11.61 -11.65
N ALA A 27 -9.35 11.87 -11.18
CA ALA A 27 -9.61 12.63 -9.96
C ALA A 27 -9.37 11.81 -8.67
N ASP A 28 -9.34 10.48 -8.78
CA ASP A 28 -9.16 9.58 -7.63
C ASP A 28 -7.69 9.21 -7.38
N THR A 29 -6.76 9.56 -8.26
CA THR A 29 -5.34 9.25 -8.03
C THR A 29 -4.83 10.04 -6.82
N VAL A 30 -4.30 9.33 -5.83
CA VAL A 30 -3.62 9.95 -4.68
C VAL A 30 -2.37 10.66 -5.18
N ASN A 31 -2.38 11.98 -5.10
CA ASN A 31 -1.28 12.86 -5.41
C ASN A 31 -1.25 14.01 -4.38
N ASP A 32 -0.26 14.89 -4.45
CA ASP A 32 -0.07 15.92 -3.41
C ASP A 32 -1.29 16.88 -3.26
N SER A 33 -2.10 17.08 -4.31
CA SER A 33 -3.32 17.90 -4.24
C SER A 33 -4.53 17.18 -3.65
N THR A 34 -4.57 15.85 -3.71
CA THR A 34 -5.69 15.03 -3.21
C THR A 34 -5.36 14.34 -1.88
N LEU A 35 -4.10 14.42 -1.43
CA LEU A 35 -3.56 13.70 -0.29
C LEU A 35 -4.36 13.94 1.00
N ASP A 36 -4.52 15.20 1.42
CA ASP A 36 -5.19 15.54 2.68
C ASP A 36 -6.64 15.04 2.70
N SER A 37 -7.38 15.24 1.61
CA SER A 37 -8.76 14.73 1.50
C SER A 37 -8.85 13.20 1.52
N THR A 38 -7.83 12.51 1.01
CA THR A 38 -7.77 11.04 1.04
C THR A 38 -7.43 10.53 2.44
N ILE A 39 -6.54 11.23 3.17
CA ILE A 39 -6.24 10.95 4.58
C ILE A 39 -7.50 11.12 5.43
N ASP A 40 -8.19 12.26 5.30
CA ASP A 40 -9.43 12.52 6.04
C ASP A 40 -10.50 11.47 5.76
N PHE A 41 -10.63 11.06 4.49
CA PHE A 41 -11.54 10.00 4.09
C PHE A 41 -11.15 8.65 4.73
N ALA A 42 -9.87 8.29 4.70
CA ALA A 42 -9.38 7.04 5.29
C ALA A 42 -9.58 7.00 6.80
N LYS A 43 -9.29 8.10 7.52
CA LYS A 43 -9.50 8.21 8.98
C LYS A 43 -10.98 8.05 9.36
N LYS A 44 -11.87 8.75 8.66
CA LYS A 44 -13.34 8.62 8.87
C LYS A 44 -13.84 7.23 8.56
N PHE A 45 -13.35 6.60 7.50
CA PHE A 45 -13.76 5.25 7.16
C PHE A 45 -13.23 4.22 8.16
N SER A 46 -11.99 4.42 8.65
CA SER A 46 -11.42 3.61 9.72
C SER A 46 -12.27 3.67 10.99
N GLU A 47 -12.65 4.87 11.43
CA GLU A 47 -13.52 5.07 12.59
C GLU A 47 -14.85 4.34 12.44
N LYS A 48 -15.49 4.46 11.27
CA LYS A 48 -16.76 3.79 10.98
C LYS A 48 -16.66 2.26 11.02
N MET A 49 -15.55 1.70 10.54
CA MET A 49 -15.37 0.24 10.40
C MET A 49 -14.69 -0.40 11.62
N GLY A 50 -14.09 0.39 12.51
CA GLY A 50 -13.25 -0.12 13.60
C GLY A 50 -12.03 -0.89 13.08
N ALA A 51 -11.47 -0.49 11.94
CA ALA A 51 -10.39 -1.21 11.26
C ALA A 51 -9.38 -0.26 10.63
N VAL A 52 -8.10 -0.65 10.63
CA VAL A 52 -7.05 0.02 9.82
C VAL A 52 -7.41 -0.07 8.34
N ILE A 53 -7.32 1.06 7.64
CA ILE A 53 -7.58 1.19 6.20
C ILE A 53 -6.25 1.38 5.47
N ALA A 54 -5.96 0.53 4.49
CA ALA A 54 -4.81 0.67 3.60
C ALA A 54 -5.27 0.95 2.16
N ILE A 55 -5.04 2.17 1.69
CA ILE A 55 -5.31 2.60 0.32
C ILE A 55 -4.00 2.53 -0.45
N THR A 56 -3.91 1.67 -1.45
CA THR A 56 -2.66 1.50 -2.22
C THR A 56 -2.72 2.16 -3.60
N GLY A 57 -1.58 2.71 -4.05
CA GLY A 57 -1.47 3.42 -5.31
C GLY A 57 -0.03 3.83 -5.62
N ALA A 58 0.16 4.98 -6.26
CA ALA A 58 1.49 5.60 -6.42
C ALA A 58 2.00 6.20 -5.11
N ILE A 59 1.07 6.64 -4.25
CA ILE A 59 1.29 6.97 -2.85
C ILE A 59 0.34 6.05 -2.09
N ASP A 60 0.89 5.24 -1.19
CA ASP A 60 0.08 4.39 -0.32
C ASP A 60 -0.28 5.16 0.96
N ILE A 61 -1.50 4.97 1.46
CA ILE A 61 -1.97 5.55 2.72
C ILE A 61 -2.42 4.42 3.63
N VAL A 62 -1.90 4.38 4.85
CA VAL A 62 -2.35 3.46 5.90
C VAL A 62 -2.83 4.28 7.08
N ALA A 63 -4.11 4.20 7.42
CA ALA A 63 -4.72 5.05 8.44
C ALA A 63 -5.58 4.28 9.43
N ASP A 64 -5.56 4.73 10.68
CA ASP A 64 -6.60 4.44 11.67
C ASP A 64 -7.50 5.68 11.86
N SER A 65 -8.31 5.75 12.93
CA SER A 65 -9.19 6.91 13.17
C SER A 65 -8.44 8.19 13.59
N LYS A 66 -7.15 8.12 13.93
CA LYS A 66 -6.37 9.21 14.52
C LYS A 66 -5.18 9.63 13.66
N SER A 67 -4.46 8.66 13.10
CA SER A 67 -3.16 8.81 12.46
C SER A 67 -3.15 8.16 11.08
N ALA A 68 -2.32 8.70 10.20
CA ALA A 68 -2.09 8.14 8.87
C ALA A 68 -0.60 8.12 8.53
N TYR A 69 -0.15 7.02 7.95
CA TYR A 69 1.16 6.85 7.32
C TYR A 69 1.02 7.04 5.82
N ILE A 70 1.83 7.93 5.24
CA ILE A 70 1.87 8.25 3.82
C ILE A 70 3.14 7.66 3.26
N ILE A 71 3.05 6.56 2.51
CA ILE A 71 4.18 5.76 2.09
C ILE A 71 4.44 6.00 0.61
N ARG A 72 5.71 6.31 0.29
CA ARG A 72 6.17 6.66 -1.06
C ARG A 72 7.22 5.68 -1.59
N ASN A 73 7.26 4.48 -1.01
CA ASN A 73 8.03 3.38 -1.55
C ASN A 73 7.34 2.75 -2.76
N GLY A 74 8.11 2.06 -3.61
CA GLY A 74 7.58 1.21 -4.66
C GLY A 74 8.06 1.57 -6.05
N HIS A 75 7.61 0.78 -7.03
CA HIS A 75 7.92 1.00 -8.44
C HIS A 75 6.71 0.61 -9.32
N PRO A 76 6.40 1.34 -10.41
CA PRO A 76 5.23 1.06 -11.25
C PRO A 76 5.12 -0.37 -11.78
N ILE A 77 6.26 -1.08 -11.92
CA ILE A 77 6.32 -2.48 -12.36
C ILE A 77 5.61 -3.45 -11.40
N LEU A 78 5.40 -3.10 -10.12
CA LEU A 78 4.61 -3.88 -9.16
C LEU A 78 3.17 -4.13 -9.65
N SER A 79 2.61 -3.19 -10.43
CA SER A 79 1.28 -3.32 -11.06
C SER A 79 1.27 -4.26 -12.27
N LYS A 80 2.45 -4.69 -12.76
CA LYS A 80 2.61 -5.51 -13.98
C LYS A 80 2.81 -6.99 -13.69
N ILE A 81 2.73 -7.39 -12.43
CA ILE A 81 2.70 -8.79 -12.02
C ILE A 81 1.35 -9.12 -11.39
N THR A 82 0.79 -10.28 -11.77
CA THR A 82 -0.41 -10.76 -11.11
C THR A 82 -0.09 -11.16 -9.66
N GLY A 83 -1.02 -10.86 -8.76
CA GLY A 83 -0.95 -11.26 -7.36
C GLY A 83 -0.08 -10.37 -6.45
N SER A 84 0.54 -9.28 -6.92
CA SER A 84 1.28 -8.35 -6.03
C SER A 84 0.42 -7.82 -4.90
N GLY A 85 -0.82 -7.42 -5.20
CA GLY A 85 -1.77 -7.00 -4.18
C GLY A 85 -2.12 -8.10 -3.17
N CYS A 86 -2.30 -9.34 -3.64
CA CYS A 86 -2.61 -10.47 -2.76
C CYS A 86 -1.41 -10.84 -1.87
N MET A 87 -0.19 -10.79 -2.42
CA MET A 87 1.05 -10.97 -1.66
C MET A 87 1.17 -9.92 -0.56
N LEU A 88 0.89 -8.64 -0.88
CA LEU A 88 0.89 -7.58 0.11
C LEU A 88 -0.13 -7.84 1.23
N THR A 89 -1.37 -8.22 0.89
CA THR A 89 -2.38 -8.54 1.90
C THR A 89 -1.93 -9.70 2.82
N ALA A 90 -1.29 -10.73 2.27
CA ALA A 90 -0.73 -11.83 3.06
C ALA A 90 0.43 -11.37 3.97
N MET A 91 1.31 -10.49 3.48
CA MET A 91 2.38 -9.89 4.28
C MET A 91 1.81 -9.04 5.42
N ILE A 92 0.81 -8.20 5.16
CA ILE A 92 0.15 -7.40 6.20
C ILE A 92 -0.44 -8.31 7.28
N ALA A 93 -1.10 -9.41 6.90
CA ALA A 93 -1.63 -10.36 7.86
C ALA A 93 -0.54 -10.96 8.76
N ALA A 94 0.61 -11.34 8.20
CA ALA A 94 1.75 -11.84 8.97
C ALA A 94 2.30 -10.78 9.95
N TYR A 95 2.48 -9.54 9.49
CA TYR A 95 2.98 -8.43 10.32
C TYR A 95 2.01 -8.11 11.46
N MET A 96 0.72 -8.00 11.17
CA MET A 96 -0.32 -7.74 12.18
C MET A 96 -0.42 -8.87 13.20
N THR A 97 -0.30 -10.12 12.78
CA THR A 97 -0.37 -11.28 13.69
C THR A 97 0.81 -11.29 14.67
N ALA A 98 1.99 -10.85 14.23
CA ALA A 98 3.16 -10.73 15.08
C ALA A 98 3.15 -9.47 15.98
N ASN A 99 2.25 -8.51 15.72
CA ASN A 99 2.19 -7.20 16.39
C ASN A 99 0.73 -6.77 16.59
N ASP A 100 -0.06 -7.61 17.27
CA ASP A 100 -1.51 -7.44 17.42
C ASP A 100 -1.91 -6.18 18.21
N ASP A 101 -1.04 -5.70 19.09
CA ASP A 101 -1.20 -4.42 19.81
C ASP A 101 -0.90 -3.17 18.95
N ASN A 102 -0.26 -3.31 17.77
CA ASN A 102 0.22 -2.19 16.94
C ASN A 102 -0.19 -2.35 15.48
N MET A 103 -1.49 -2.57 15.24
CA MET A 103 -2.02 -2.91 13.91
C MET A 103 -1.75 -1.86 12.82
N LEU A 104 -1.73 -0.58 13.18
CA LEU A 104 -1.49 0.53 12.23
C LEU A 104 -0.04 0.49 11.73
N GLU A 105 0.92 0.50 12.66
CA GLU A 105 2.36 0.42 12.43
C GLU A 105 2.72 -0.87 11.69
N ALA A 106 2.15 -2.01 12.09
CA ALA A 106 2.37 -3.29 11.46
C ALA A 106 1.90 -3.30 10.00
N THR A 107 0.75 -2.69 9.71
CA THR A 107 0.24 -2.55 8.35
C THR A 107 1.15 -1.61 7.53
N ALA A 108 1.54 -0.47 8.09
CA ALA A 108 2.43 0.49 7.44
C ALA A 108 3.80 -0.13 7.12
N ALA A 109 4.39 -0.86 8.07
CA ALA A 109 5.66 -1.56 7.89
C ALA A 109 5.60 -2.60 6.76
N ALA A 110 4.53 -3.38 6.66
CA ALA A 110 4.35 -4.34 5.58
C ALA A 110 4.22 -3.67 4.20
N VAL A 111 3.52 -2.53 4.12
CA VAL A 111 3.39 -1.74 2.90
C VAL A 111 4.74 -1.14 2.50
N CYS A 112 5.49 -0.54 3.44
CA CYS A 112 6.86 -0.08 3.24
C CYS A 112 7.77 -1.21 2.73
N ALA A 113 7.71 -2.38 3.37
CA ALA A 113 8.53 -3.54 3.01
C ALA A 113 8.26 -4.00 1.57
N MET A 114 7.00 -4.11 1.16
CA MET A 114 6.63 -4.48 -0.20
C MET A 114 7.13 -3.45 -1.22
N GLY A 115 6.92 -2.16 -0.95
CA GLY A 115 7.37 -1.09 -1.83
C GLY A 115 8.89 -1.06 -1.96
N PHE A 116 9.61 -1.12 -0.83
CA PHE A 116 11.07 -1.09 -0.80
C PHE A 116 11.69 -2.31 -1.49
N CYS A 117 11.18 -3.51 -1.21
CA CYS A 117 11.62 -4.72 -1.92
C CYS A 117 11.32 -4.65 -3.42
N GLY A 118 10.20 -4.03 -3.81
CA GLY A 118 9.87 -3.75 -5.21
C GLY A 118 10.87 -2.83 -5.90
N GLU A 119 11.33 -1.77 -5.23
CA GLU A 119 12.39 -0.90 -5.74
C GLU A 119 13.71 -1.67 -5.93
N LYS A 120 14.11 -2.45 -4.93
CA LYS A 120 15.34 -3.25 -4.99
C LYS A 120 15.29 -4.33 -6.07
N ALA A 121 14.15 -5.00 -6.20
CA ALA A 121 13.92 -5.99 -7.25
C ALA A 121 14.00 -5.37 -8.63
N PHE A 122 13.47 -4.16 -8.80
CA PHE A 122 13.59 -3.42 -10.06
C PHE A 122 15.04 -3.07 -10.38
N ASN A 123 15.84 -2.66 -9.39
CA ASN A 123 17.26 -2.36 -9.58
C ASN A 123 18.10 -3.57 -10.03
N ARG A 124 17.61 -4.80 -9.83
CA ARG A 124 18.23 -6.04 -10.32
C ARG A 124 17.89 -6.38 -11.77
N MET A 125 16.89 -5.71 -12.34
CA MET A 125 16.40 -5.99 -13.69
C MET A 125 17.40 -5.56 -14.76
N SER A 126 17.56 -6.37 -15.80
CA SER A 126 18.24 -6.02 -17.03
C SER A 126 17.27 -5.84 -18.20
N ALA A 127 17.74 -5.33 -19.34
CA ALA A 127 16.92 -5.16 -20.54
C ALA A 127 16.36 -6.46 -21.13
N LYS A 128 16.88 -7.62 -20.72
CA LYS A 128 16.39 -8.95 -21.14
C LYS A 128 15.35 -9.53 -20.20
N ASP A 129 15.20 -8.96 -19.01
CA ASP A 129 14.32 -9.47 -17.98
C ASP A 129 12.87 -9.02 -18.18
N GLY A 130 11.94 -9.92 -17.92
CA GLY A 130 10.50 -9.67 -17.98
C GLY A 130 9.87 -9.55 -16.59
N ASN A 131 8.56 -9.35 -16.55
CA ASN A 131 7.81 -9.24 -15.30
C ASN A 131 7.87 -10.52 -14.44
N ALA A 132 8.08 -11.71 -15.04
CA ALA A 132 8.33 -12.94 -14.29
C ALA A 132 9.68 -12.92 -13.55
N SER A 133 10.75 -12.40 -14.16
CA SER A 133 12.04 -12.17 -13.49
C SER A 133 11.85 -11.19 -12.32
N PHE A 134 11.15 -10.07 -12.56
CA PHE A 134 10.84 -9.10 -11.51
C PHE A 134 10.10 -9.74 -10.33
N ARG A 135 9.10 -10.59 -10.59
CA ARG A 135 8.38 -11.30 -9.51
C ARG A 135 9.32 -12.18 -8.68
N ASN A 136 10.24 -12.88 -9.32
CA ASN A 136 11.21 -13.71 -8.60
C ASN A 136 12.17 -12.84 -7.78
N TYR A 137 12.69 -11.77 -8.35
CA TYR A 137 13.54 -10.84 -7.61
C TYR A 137 12.81 -10.16 -6.45
N LEU A 138 11.53 -9.84 -6.59
CA LEU A 138 10.71 -9.31 -5.50
C LEU A 138 10.64 -10.32 -4.33
N ILE A 139 10.40 -11.59 -4.62
CA ILE A 139 10.38 -12.66 -3.61
C ILE A 139 11.76 -12.81 -2.97
N ASP A 140 12.84 -12.76 -3.75
CA ASP A 140 14.21 -12.80 -3.23
C ASP A 140 14.50 -11.62 -2.30
N GLU A 141 14.10 -10.39 -2.67
CA GLU A 141 14.32 -9.20 -1.84
C GLU A 141 13.50 -9.27 -0.54
N ILE A 142 12.27 -9.78 -0.59
CA ILE A 142 11.45 -10.01 0.60
C ILE A 142 12.11 -11.06 1.51
N PHE A 143 12.63 -12.15 0.95
CA PHE A 143 13.33 -13.19 1.72
C PHE A 143 14.59 -12.67 2.42
N ASN A 144 15.32 -11.76 1.76
CA ASN A 144 16.58 -11.19 2.28
C ASN A 144 16.39 -9.90 3.08
N LEU A 145 15.15 -9.46 3.30
CA LEU A 145 14.84 -8.26 4.07
C LEU A 145 15.10 -8.52 5.58
N ASP A 146 15.67 -7.53 6.24
CA ASP A 146 15.83 -7.47 7.69
C ASP A 146 15.37 -6.10 8.22
N GLY A 147 15.31 -5.96 9.55
CA GLY A 147 14.85 -4.73 10.19
C GLY A 147 15.69 -3.51 9.81
N ASP A 148 17.01 -3.64 9.83
CA ASP A 148 17.94 -2.54 9.53
C ASP A 148 17.77 -2.02 8.08
N LYS A 149 17.61 -2.94 7.11
CA LYS A 149 17.33 -2.58 5.72
C LYS A 149 15.99 -1.88 5.56
N LEU A 150 14.96 -2.35 6.27
CA LEU A 150 13.64 -1.74 6.20
C LEU A 150 13.66 -0.33 6.81
N GLU A 151 14.28 -0.15 7.96
CA GLU A 151 14.47 1.14 8.63
C GLU A 151 15.17 2.15 7.71
N ALA A 152 16.25 1.73 7.04
CA ALA A 152 17.00 2.59 6.12
C ALA A 152 16.27 2.86 4.80
N GLY A 153 15.38 1.97 4.37
CA GLY A 153 14.73 1.99 3.06
C GLY A 153 13.30 2.54 3.06
N ALA A 154 12.65 2.58 4.21
CA ALA A 154 11.27 3.05 4.34
C ALA A 154 11.18 4.57 4.08
N LYS A 155 10.21 4.95 3.24
CA LYS A 155 9.94 6.34 2.84
C LYS A 155 8.51 6.65 3.22
N TYR A 156 8.31 7.24 4.39
CA TYR A 156 6.98 7.61 4.85
C TYR A 156 6.96 8.92 5.64
N ASP A 157 5.78 9.55 5.67
CA ASP A 157 5.44 10.66 6.55
C ASP A 157 4.27 10.25 7.46
N ILE A 158 4.16 10.87 8.65
CA ILE A 158 3.02 10.69 9.56
C ILE A 158 2.16 11.97 9.53
N ARG A 159 0.83 11.80 9.54
CA ARG A 159 -0.19 12.87 9.56
C ARG A 159 -1.38 12.55 10.45
#